data_AF-A0AAX6TLS5-F1
#
_entry.id   AF-A0AAX6TLS5-F1
#
_cell.length_a   1.000
_cell.length_b   1.000
_cell.length_c   1.000
_cell.angle_alpha   90.00
_cell.angle_beta   90.00
_cell.angle_gamma   90.00
#
_symmetry.space_group_name_H-M   'P 1'
#
loop_
_entity.id
_entity.type
_entity.pdbx_description
1 polymer ?
#
loop_
_entity_poly.entity_id
_entity_poly.type
_entity_poly.pdbx_seq_one_letter_code
_entity_poly.pdbx_strand_id
1 'polypeptide(L)'
;MAYPAAAQAGRLFRDLVLRPRFLAPGSQAVQCTSRRWLNLQEYQSKKLMSDNGVRVQRFFVANTANEALEAAKRLNVKEIVLKAQILAGGRGKGVFNSGLKGGVHLTKDPKVVGQLAKQMIGYNLATKQTPKEGVKVNKVMVAEALDISRETYLAILMDRAYNGPVLVGSPQGGVDIEEVAASNPELIFKEPIDIFEGIKDSQAQRMAENLGFLGPLKNQVHKPLQDIVCFDAKINFDDNAEFRQKEIFAMDDKSENEPIENEAARYDLKYIGLDGNIACFVNGAGLAMATCDIIFLNGGKPANFLDLGGGVRESQVYQAFKLLTSDPKVEAILVNIFGGIVNCAIIANGITKACRELELKVPLVVRLEGTNVQEAQNILKNSGLPITAAVDLEDAAKKAVASVAKK
;
A
#
# COMPACT_ATOMS: atom_id res chain seq x y z
N MET A 1 -54.07 -33.77 -59.47
CA MET A 1 -54.28 -33.04 -60.75
C MET A 1 -53.54 -31.71 -60.67
N ALA A 2 -53.05 -31.24 -61.82
CA ALA A 2 -52.04 -30.22 -62.08
C ALA A 2 -52.20 -28.82 -61.41
N TYR A 3 -51.05 -28.27 -60.94
CA TYR A 3 -50.38 -26.96 -61.23
C TYR A 3 -51.17 -25.79 -61.92
N PRO A 4 -50.66 -24.53 -61.98
CA PRO A 4 -50.21 -23.56 -60.94
C PRO A 4 -50.59 -22.07 -61.27
N ALA A 5 -50.26 -21.11 -60.39
CA ALA A 5 -49.97 -19.69 -60.73
C ALA A 5 -49.36 -19.01 -59.47
N ALA A 6 -48.05 -18.77 -59.35
CA ALA A 6 -47.20 -17.80 -60.05
C ALA A 6 -47.62 -16.32 -59.83
N ALA A 7 -46.88 -15.69 -58.91
CA ALA A 7 -46.52 -14.26 -58.86
C ALA A 7 -47.61 -13.21 -58.58
N GLN A 8 -47.60 -12.64 -57.37
CA GLN A 8 -47.27 -11.22 -57.11
C GLN A 8 -47.63 -10.82 -55.67
N ALA A 9 -46.62 -10.74 -54.79
CA ALA A 9 -46.59 -9.83 -53.65
C ALA A 9 -45.14 -9.78 -53.12
N GLY A 10 -44.21 -9.40 -53.99
CA GLY A 10 -42.84 -9.08 -53.61
C GLY A 10 -42.75 -7.62 -53.20
N ARG A 11 -42.52 -7.36 -51.91
CA ARG A 11 -41.75 -6.25 -51.30
C ARG A 11 -42.32 -5.94 -49.91
N LEU A 12 -41.72 -6.58 -48.92
CA LEU A 12 -41.52 -6.16 -47.52
C LEU A 12 -41.09 -7.46 -46.82
N PHE A 13 -40.09 -7.41 -45.94
CA PHE A 13 -39.40 -8.56 -45.32
C PHE A 13 -38.18 -9.11 -46.08
N ARG A 14 -37.16 -8.26 -46.25
CA ARG A 14 -35.75 -8.66 -46.11
C ARG A 14 -35.12 -7.60 -45.21
N ASP A 15 -34.78 -7.99 -43.99
CA ASP A 15 -33.82 -7.37 -43.04
C ASP A 15 -34.22 -7.50 -41.57
N LEU A 16 -34.63 -8.70 -41.13
CA LEU A 16 -34.75 -9.05 -39.71
C LEU A 16 -34.14 -10.44 -39.48
N VAL A 17 -32.82 -10.53 -39.64
CA VAL A 17 -32.03 -11.63 -39.04
C VAL A 17 -31.91 -11.33 -37.55
N LEU A 18 -32.80 -11.92 -36.76
CA LEU A 18 -32.71 -11.94 -35.29
C LEU A 18 -31.45 -12.73 -34.89
N ARG A 19 -30.41 -12.02 -34.46
CA ARG A 19 -29.23 -12.60 -33.80
C ARG A 19 -29.62 -13.09 -32.39
N PRO A 20 -29.18 -14.29 -31.97
CA PRO A 20 -29.30 -14.69 -30.57
C PRO A 20 -28.36 -13.84 -29.70
N ARG A 21 -28.92 -13.09 -28.75
CA ARG A 21 -28.15 -12.46 -27.66
C ARG A 21 -27.73 -13.56 -26.68
N PHE A 22 -26.55 -14.13 -26.89
CA PHE A 22 -25.85 -14.91 -25.88
C PHE A 22 -24.36 -14.55 -25.88
N LEU A 23 -23.86 -14.31 -24.66
CA LEU A 23 -22.47 -14.26 -24.22
C LEU A 23 -21.63 -13.08 -24.71
N ALA A 24 -21.57 -12.03 -23.89
CA ALA A 24 -20.44 -11.11 -23.90
C ALA A 24 -19.19 -11.84 -23.38
N PRO A 25 -18.07 -11.88 -24.13
CA PRO A 25 -16.81 -12.40 -23.63
C PRO A 25 -16.05 -11.30 -22.89
N GLY A 26 -15.42 -11.65 -21.78
CA GLY A 26 -14.35 -10.85 -21.18
C GLY A 26 -14.74 -10.04 -19.95
N SER A 27 -15.30 -10.66 -18.91
CA SER A 27 -15.04 -10.18 -17.55
C SER A 27 -13.58 -10.53 -17.23
N GLN A 28 -12.66 -9.61 -17.51
CA GLN A 28 -11.33 -9.69 -16.92
C GLN A 28 -11.52 -9.59 -15.42
N ALA A 29 -11.30 -10.70 -14.72
CA ALA A 29 -11.14 -10.68 -13.28
C ALA A 29 -9.99 -9.72 -12.98
N VAL A 30 -10.32 -8.52 -12.50
CA VAL A 30 -9.33 -7.60 -11.95
C VAL A 30 -8.75 -8.30 -10.74
N GLN A 31 -7.60 -8.93 -10.91
CA GLN A 31 -6.80 -9.45 -9.82
C GLN A 31 -6.22 -8.23 -9.09
N CYS A 32 -7.04 -7.59 -8.27
CA CYS A 32 -6.60 -6.55 -7.35
C CYS A 32 -5.80 -7.26 -6.26
N THR A 33 -4.51 -7.45 -6.52
CA THR A 33 -3.59 -7.82 -5.45
C THR A 33 -3.35 -6.59 -4.61
N SER A 34 -4.06 -6.47 -3.48
CA SER A 34 -3.57 -5.62 -2.40
C SER A 34 -2.22 -6.20 -1.99
N ARG A 35 -1.18 -5.37 -2.04
CA ARG A 35 0.23 -5.75 -1.90
C ARG A 35 0.94 -4.67 -1.09
N ARG A 36 1.76 -5.13 -0.15
CA ARG A 36 2.42 -4.34 0.88
C ARG A 36 3.76 -3.85 0.33
N TRP A 37 3.72 -2.67 -0.28
CA TRP A 37 4.90 -2.01 -0.83
C TRP A 37 6.03 -1.90 0.22
N LEU A 38 7.18 -2.49 -0.08
CA LEU A 38 8.43 -2.16 0.62
C LEU A 38 8.66 -0.64 0.50
N ASN A 39 8.82 0.01 1.65
CA ASN A 39 9.23 1.40 1.76
C ASN A 39 10.66 1.46 2.29
N LEU A 40 11.55 2.10 1.53
CA LEU A 40 12.91 2.37 2.00
C LEU A 40 12.97 3.73 2.69
N GLN A 41 13.75 3.80 3.76
CA GLN A 41 14.13 5.05 4.42
C GLN A 41 14.88 5.97 3.43
N GLU A 42 14.87 7.28 3.65
CA GLU A 42 15.52 8.27 2.76
C GLU A 42 16.99 7.90 2.49
N TYR A 43 17.74 7.51 3.53
CA TYR A 43 19.15 7.13 3.37
C TYR A 43 19.36 5.87 2.51
N GLN A 44 18.45 4.89 2.58
CA GLN A 44 18.52 3.65 1.81
C GLN A 44 18.25 3.95 0.33
N SER A 45 17.20 4.73 0.07
CA SER A 45 16.87 5.21 -1.27
C SER A 45 18.02 6.01 -1.88
N LYS A 46 18.61 6.96 -1.12
CA LYS A 46 19.77 7.74 -1.58
C LYS A 46 21.00 6.89 -1.83
N LYS A 47 21.27 5.90 -0.99
CA LYS A 47 22.38 4.96 -1.23
C LYS A 47 22.16 4.17 -2.52
N LEU A 48 20.97 3.61 -2.72
CA LEU A 48 20.62 2.88 -3.93
C LEU A 48 20.78 3.75 -5.19
N MET A 49 20.33 5.00 -5.13
CA MET A 49 20.49 5.98 -6.19
C MET A 49 21.98 6.27 -6.48
N SER A 50 22.77 6.56 -5.44
CA SER A 50 24.20 6.85 -5.56
C SER A 50 24.99 5.68 -6.13
N ASP A 51 24.72 4.45 -5.68
CA ASP A 51 25.38 3.24 -6.15
C ASP A 51 25.07 2.97 -7.65
N ASN A 52 23.96 3.52 -8.17
CA ASN A 52 23.56 3.44 -9.57
C ASN A 52 23.86 4.73 -10.37
N GLY A 53 24.75 5.59 -9.86
CA GLY A 53 25.25 6.77 -10.60
C GLY A 53 24.32 7.98 -10.60
N VAL A 54 23.24 7.96 -9.80
CA VAL A 54 22.37 9.12 -9.61
C VAL A 54 22.97 10.02 -8.54
N ARG A 55 23.10 11.32 -8.84
CA ARG A 55 23.67 12.28 -7.91
C ARG A 55 22.71 12.60 -6.77
N VAL A 56 23.16 12.36 -5.56
CA VAL A 56 22.51 12.72 -4.29
C VAL A 56 23.46 13.58 -3.45
N GLN A 57 22.95 14.22 -2.41
CA GLN A 57 23.78 14.90 -1.40
C GLN A 57 24.78 13.92 -0.79
N ARG A 58 26.00 14.35 -0.47
CA ARG A 58 26.89 13.55 0.38
C ARG A 58 26.30 13.42 1.77
N PHE A 59 26.25 12.20 2.30
CA PHE A 59 25.68 11.94 3.61
C PHE A 59 26.34 10.75 4.31
N PHE A 60 26.13 10.70 5.62
CA PHE A 60 26.37 9.53 6.47
C PHE A 60 25.14 9.26 7.33
N VAL A 61 25.05 8.04 7.85
CA VAL A 61 24.00 7.63 8.78
C VAL A 61 24.64 7.32 10.12
N ALA A 62 23.97 7.72 11.19
CA ALA A 62 24.42 7.52 12.56
C ALA A 62 23.31 6.89 13.40
N ASN A 63 23.71 5.92 14.25
CA ASN A 63 22.83 5.29 15.24
C ASN A 63 23.09 5.84 16.65
N THR A 64 24.12 6.69 16.83
CA THR A 64 24.42 7.35 18.10
C THR A 64 24.74 8.83 17.89
N ALA A 65 24.58 9.63 18.96
CA ALA A 65 24.93 11.05 18.92
C ALA A 65 26.43 11.29 18.61
N ASN A 66 27.31 10.42 19.11
CA ASN A 66 28.74 10.49 18.82
C ASN A 66 29.04 10.15 17.36
N GLU A 67 28.41 9.12 16.79
CA GLU A 67 28.53 8.84 15.36
C GLU A 67 28.04 10.02 14.50
N ALA A 68 26.95 10.68 14.89
CA ALA A 68 26.42 11.84 14.18
C ALA A 68 27.40 13.03 14.22
N LEU A 69 28.04 13.26 15.37
CA LEU A 69 29.10 14.26 15.52
C LEU A 69 30.31 13.95 14.64
N GLU A 70 30.78 12.71 14.64
CA GLU A 70 31.94 12.31 13.83
C GLU A 70 31.61 12.33 12.33
N ALA A 71 30.39 11.95 11.94
CA ALA A 71 29.90 12.09 10.58
C ALA A 71 29.89 13.54 10.11
N ALA A 72 29.41 14.46 10.95
CA ALA A 72 29.41 15.90 10.67
C ALA A 72 30.83 16.45 10.44
N LYS A 73 31.80 16.03 11.26
CA LYS A 73 33.22 16.41 11.07
C LYS A 73 33.80 15.83 9.78
N ARG A 74 33.47 14.57 9.46
CA ARG A 74 33.96 13.88 8.24
C ARG A 74 33.44 14.52 6.95
N LEU A 75 32.20 15.00 6.94
CA LEU A 75 31.64 15.69 5.76
C LEU A 75 32.47 16.91 5.37
N ASN A 76 32.98 17.65 6.38
CA ASN A 76 33.78 18.86 6.22
C ASN A 76 33.15 19.86 5.22
N VAL A 77 31.92 20.28 5.53
CA VAL A 77 31.10 21.17 4.70
C VAL A 77 30.72 22.45 5.44
N LYS A 78 30.37 23.48 4.67
CA LYS A 78 29.99 24.80 5.22
C LYS A 78 28.72 24.75 6.06
N GLU A 79 27.76 23.93 5.67
CA GLU A 79 26.47 23.77 6.33
C GLU A 79 26.01 22.31 6.21
N ILE A 80 25.39 21.84 7.29
CA ILE A 80 25.03 20.44 7.52
C ILE A 80 23.53 20.39 7.77
N VAL A 81 22.87 19.41 7.16
CA VAL A 81 21.48 19.05 7.46
C VAL A 81 21.44 17.75 8.25
N LEU A 82 20.78 17.78 9.41
CA LEU A 82 20.47 16.62 10.24
C LEU A 82 19.01 16.25 10.02
N LYS A 83 18.75 15.01 9.61
CA LYS A 83 17.39 14.50 9.35
C LYS A 83 17.11 13.21 10.10
N ALA A 84 16.03 13.20 10.88
CA ALA A 84 15.47 11.98 11.45
C ALA A 84 15.06 11.00 10.33
N GLN A 85 15.39 9.72 10.50
CA GLN A 85 15.01 8.67 9.56
C GLN A 85 13.78 7.95 10.11
N ILE A 86 12.63 8.31 9.54
CA ILE A 86 11.35 7.60 9.64
C ILE A 86 10.72 7.59 8.24
N LEU A 87 9.87 6.61 7.93
CA LEU A 87 9.20 6.47 6.64
C LEU A 87 8.10 7.53 6.46
N ALA A 88 7.44 7.91 7.55
CA ALA A 88 6.41 8.94 7.52
C ALA A 88 6.95 10.32 7.10
N GLY A 89 6.20 11.02 6.25
CA GLY A 89 6.51 12.36 5.81
C GLY A 89 6.23 13.44 6.87
N GLY A 90 6.47 14.71 6.51
CA GLY A 90 6.18 15.85 7.38
C GLY A 90 7.17 16.05 8.54
N ARG A 91 8.32 15.38 8.50
CA ARG A 91 9.37 15.38 9.54
C ARG A 91 9.77 16.79 9.98
N GLY A 92 9.90 17.75 9.06
CA GLY A 92 10.30 19.13 9.39
C GLY A 92 9.36 19.86 10.35
N LYS A 93 8.06 19.52 10.36
CA LYS A 93 7.04 20.09 11.27
C LYS A 93 6.71 19.17 12.45
N GLY A 94 7.38 18.01 12.56
CA GLY A 94 7.13 17.05 13.62
C GLY A 94 7.65 17.49 14.98
N VAL A 95 7.27 16.77 16.03
CA VAL A 95 7.71 17.03 17.40
C VAL A 95 8.16 15.73 18.04
N PHE A 96 9.31 15.77 18.71
CA PHE A 96 9.82 14.64 19.48
C PHE A 96 9.24 14.62 20.89
N ASN A 97 9.06 13.43 21.46
CA ASN A 97 8.75 13.29 22.88
C ASN A 97 9.91 13.66 23.83
N SER A 98 11.11 13.96 23.31
CA SER A 98 12.18 14.67 24.04
C SER A 98 11.89 16.17 24.27
N GLY A 99 10.90 16.73 23.56
CA GLY A 99 10.59 18.16 23.53
C GLY A 99 11.19 18.90 22.32
N LEU A 100 12.10 18.28 21.56
CA LEU A 100 12.68 18.88 20.35
C LEU A 100 11.61 19.07 19.26
N LYS A 101 11.56 20.26 18.66
CA LYS A 101 10.66 20.57 17.53
C LYS A 101 11.42 20.44 16.21
N GLY A 102 10.80 19.80 15.23
CA GLY A 102 11.34 19.53 13.91
C GLY A 102 12.25 18.30 13.86
N GLY A 103 12.04 17.45 12.88
CA GLY A 103 12.90 16.30 12.52
C GLY A 103 13.97 16.63 11.49
N VAL A 104 14.07 17.88 11.04
CA VAL A 104 15.04 18.35 10.04
C VAL A 104 15.64 19.65 10.55
N HIS A 105 16.97 19.69 10.73
CA HIS A 105 17.69 20.85 11.29
C HIS A 105 18.90 21.19 10.45
N LEU A 106 19.17 22.48 10.27
CA LEU A 106 20.35 23.01 9.60
C LEU A 106 21.31 23.60 10.63
N THR A 107 22.60 23.35 10.47
CA THR A 107 23.64 23.95 11.31
C THR A 107 24.98 24.01 10.59
N LYS A 108 25.82 24.97 10.96
CA LYS A 108 27.22 25.08 10.50
C LYS A 108 28.21 24.46 11.48
N ASP A 109 27.78 24.17 12.71
CA ASP A 109 28.63 23.61 13.76
C ASP A 109 28.37 22.10 13.95
N PRO A 110 29.38 21.23 13.70
CA PRO A 110 29.29 19.80 13.96
C PRO A 110 28.90 19.45 15.41
N LYS A 111 29.28 20.27 16.41
CA LYS A 111 28.92 20.02 17.82
C LYS A 111 27.40 20.05 18.03
N VAL A 112 26.72 20.98 17.36
CA VAL A 112 25.26 21.11 17.41
C VAL A 112 24.59 19.87 16.81
N VAL A 113 25.18 19.25 15.78
CA VAL A 113 24.68 17.98 15.21
C VAL A 113 24.62 16.89 16.28
N GLY A 114 25.70 16.70 17.05
CA GLY A 114 25.73 15.71 18.14
C GLY A 114 24.71 16.01 19.25
N GLN A 115 24.53 17.29 19.61
CA GLN A 115 23.56 17.72 20.62
C GLN A 115 22.11 17.43 20.19
N LEU A 116 21.76 17.80 18.95
CA LEU A 116 20.44 17.55 18.38
C LEU A 116 20.19 16.05 18.21
N ALA A 117 21.17 15.29 17.69
CA ALA A 117 21.06 13.84 17.53
C ALA A 117 20.79 13.12 18.86
N LYS A 118 21.36 13.60 19.97
CA LYS A 118 21.09 13.08 21.32
C LYS A 118 19.62 13.25 21.74
N GLN A 119 18.94 14.28 21.23
CA GLN A 119 17.51 14.53 21.49
C GLN A 119 16.59 13.88 20.45
N MET A 120 17.14 13.28 19.39
CA MET A 120 16.40 12.58 18.35
C MET A 120 16.45 11.06 18.52
N ILE A 121 17.65 10.50 18.64
CA ILE A 121 17.88 9.06 18.64
C ILE A 121 17.31 8.43 19.92
N GLY A 122 16.47 7.41 19.76
CA GLY A 122 15.79 6.70 20.84
C GLY A 122 14.46 7.31 21.26
N TYR A 123 14.12 8.50 20.75
CA TYR A 123 12.87 9.21 21.01
C TYR A 123 11.87 8.99 19.87
N ASN A 124 10.58 9.25 20.13
CA ASN A 124 9.53 9.15 19.12
C ASN A 124 9.30 10.50 18.46
N LEU A 125 9.25 10.53 17.12
CA LEU A 125 8.89 11.68 16.31
C LEU A 125 7.44 11.56 15.85
N ALA A 126 6.58 12.47 16.32
CA ALA A 126 5.20 12.59 15.85
C ALA A 126 5.12 13.60 14.70
N THR A 127 4.45 13.24 13.60
CA THR A 127 4.14 14.11 12.46
C THR A 127 2.63 14.06 12.16
N LYS A 128 2.17 14.80 11.15
CA LYS A 128 0.78 14.69 10.68
C LYS A 128 0.45 13.31 10.06
N GLN A 129 1.47 12.54 9.69
CA GLN A 129 1.34 11.26 8.97
C GLN A 129 1.70 10.05 9.85
N THR A 130 2.06 10.25 11.12
CA THR A 130 2.32 9.16 12.06
C THR A 130 1.11 8.94 12.97
N PRO A 131 1.06 7.80 13.69
CA PRO A 131 0.24 7.68 14.90
C PRO A 131 0.51 8.80 15.90
N LYS A 132 -0.39 9.00 16.87
CA LYS A 132 -0.30 10.09 17.85
C LYS A 132 0.93 9.98 18.75
N GLU A 133 1.33 8.76 19.05
CA GLU A 133 2.52 8.37 19.82
C GLU A 133 3.84 8.58 19.05
N GLY A 134 3.76 8.87 17.75
CA GLY A 134 4.90 9.04 16.86
C GLY A 134 5.66 7.75 16.59
N VAL A 135 6.73 7.88 15.79
CA VAL A 135 7.59 6.76 15.40
C VAL A 135 8.94 6.89 16.06
N LYS A 136 9.46 5.79 16.62
CA LYS A 136 10.77 5.76 17.26
C LYS A 136 11.90 6.00 16.24
N VAL A 137 12.69 7.04 16.46
CA VAL A 137 13.83 7.38 15.60
C VAL A 137 15.05 6.59 16.06
N ASN A 138 15.43 5.56 15.30
CA ASN A 138 16.63 4.75 15.59
C ASN A 138 17.88 5.29 14.91
N LYS A 139 17.72 6.03 13.80
CA LYS A 139 18.82 6.54 12.97
C LYS A 139 18.59 7.99 12.60
N VAL A 140 19.68 8.72 12.42
CA VAL A 140 19.68 10.05 11.81
C VAL A 140 20.61 10.06 10.62
N MET A 141 20.24 10.82 9.59
CA MET A 141 21.09 11.12 8.46
C MET A 141 21.74 12.49 8.68
N VAL A 142 23.06 12.53 8.53
CA VAL A 142 23.86 13.76 8.53
C VAL A 142 24.33 13.97 7.10
N ALA A 143 23.84 15.02 6.45
CA ALA A 143 24.14 15.29 5.04
C ALA A 143 24.66 16.72 4.86
N GLU A 144 25.33 16.96 3.74
CA GLU A 144 25.64 18.33 3.33
C GLU A 144 24.36 19.10 2.98
N ALA A 145 24.26 20.33 3.46
CA ALA A 145 23.23 21.24 2.97
C ALA A 145 23.71 21.82 1.63
N LEU A 146 22.88 21.68 0.60
CA LEU A 146 23.11 22.27 -0.71
C LEU A 146 22.10 23.39 -0.93
N ASP A 147 22.57 24.51 -1.46
CA ASP A 147 21.69 25.61 -1.85
C ASP A 147 20.79 25.19 -3.01
N ILE A 148 19.50 25.41 -2.84
CA ILE A 148 18.49 25.02 -3.82
C ILE A 148 18.08 26.25 -4.61
N SER A 149 18.63 26.40 -5.81
CA SER A 149 18.25 27.50 -6.71
C SER A 149 16.84 27.31 -7.29
N ARG A 150 16.43 26.06 -7.51
CA ARG A 150 15.12 25.70 -8.05
C ARG A 150 14.78 24.25 -7.72
N GLU A 151 13.50 23.98 -7.45
CA GLU A 151 12.97 22.64 -7.23
C GLU A 151 12.02 22.24 -8.36
N THR A 152 12.09 20.98 -8.77
CA THR A 152 11.19 20.38 -9.77
C THR A 152 10.74 19.02 -9.27
N TYR A 153 9.58 18.55 -9.70
CA TYR A 153 9.10 17.20 -9.44
C TYR A 153 9.45 16.26 -10.61
N LEU A 154 9.90 15.04 -10.29
CA LEU A 154 10.11 13.98 -11.27
C LEU A 154 9.76 12.62 -10.65
N ALA A 155 8.98 11.82 -11.37
CA ALA A 155 8.63 10.45 -11.01
C ALA A 155 8.70 9.53 -12.22
N ILE A 156 9.00 8.26 -11.96
CA ILE A 156 8.92 7.17 -12.93
C ILE A 156 8.01 6.11 -12.31
N LEU A 157 6.94 5.75 -12.99
CA LEU A 157 6.01 4.72 -12.53
C LEU A 157 5.51 3.86 -13.69
N MET A 158 4.96 2.69 -13.37
CA MET A 158 4.21 1.87 -14.31
C MET A 158 2.78 2.39 -14.39
N ASP A 159 2.42 2.98 -15.53
CA ASP A 159 1.09 3.54 -15.76
C ASP A 159 0.18 2.50 -16.45
N ARG A 160 -1.00 2.27 -15.87
CA ARG A 160 -1.98 1.30 -16.37
C ARG A 160 -2.65 1.74 -17.66
N ALA A 161 -2.79 3.04 -17.91
CA ALA A 161 -3.39 3.55 -19.14
C ALA A 161 -2.45 3.40 -20.34
N TYR A 162 -1.15 3.55 -20.11
CA TYR A 162 -0.12 3.39 -21.14
C TYR A 162 0.43 1.96 -21.25
N ASN A 163 0.07 1.06 -20.32
CA ASN A 163 0.58 -0.31 -20.23
C ASN A 163 2.11 -0.39 -20.18
N GLY A 164 2.76 0.55 -19.49
CA GLY A 164 4.22 0.62 -19.44
C GLY A 164 4.76 1.73 -18.54
N PRO A 165 6.09 1.90 -18.51
CA PRO A 165 6.72 2.96 -17.74
C PRO A 165 6.36 4.35 -18.30
N VAL A 166 6.13 5.31 -17.42
CA VAL A 166 5.89 6.71 -17.78
C VAL A 166 6.74 7.60 -16.88
N LEU A 167 7.44 8.56 -17.50
CA LEU A 167 8.03 9.69 -16.82
C LEU A 167 6.95 10.74 -16.58
N VAL A 168 6.78 11.16 -15.33
CA VAL A 168 5.89 12.26 -14.94
C VAL A 168 6.72 13.35 -14.30
N GLY A 169 6.61 14.58 -14.78
CA GLY A 169 7.38 15.70 -14.28
C GLY A 169 6.58 16.98 -14.17
N SER A 170 6.98 17.85 -13.24
CA SER A 170 6.45 19.20 -13.12
C SER A 170 7.54 20.21 -12.76
N PRO A 171 7.59 21.41 -13.38
CA PRO A 171 8.48 22.48 -12.95
C PRO A 171 8.14 23.00 -11.55
N GLN A 172 6.95 22.70 -11.01
CA GLN A 172 6.54 23.05 -9.66
C GLN A 172 6.94 21.94 -8.68
N GLY A 173 8.20 21.99 -8.21
CA GLY A 173 8.70 21.09 -7.16
C GLY A 173 8.36 21.54 -5.73
N GLY A 174 8.71 20.71 -4.75
CA GLY A 174 8.59 21.04 -3.32
C GLY A 174 7.16 20.98 -2.73
N VAL A 175 6.17 20.64 -3.55
CA VAL A 175 4.75 20.51 -3.17
C VAL A 175 4.22 19.11 -3.51
N ASP A 176 3.04 18.78 -2.99
CA ASP A 176 2.36 17.53 -3.35
C ASP A 176 1.95 17.56 -4.82
N ILE A 177 2.32 16.51 -5.57
CA ILE A 177 2.02 16.42 -6.99
C ILE A 177 0.52 16.30 -7.26
N GLU A 178 -0.24 15.74 -6.32
CA GLU A 178 -1.70 15.62 -6.41
C GLU A 178 -2.36 17.01 -6.35
N GLU A 179 -1.81 17.92 -5.54
CA GLU A 179 -2.27 19.31 -5.45
C GLU A 179 -1.98 20.07 -6.75
N VAL A 180 -0.80 19.85 -7.36
CA VAL A 180 -0.47 20.43 -8.67
C VAL A 180 -1.39 19.87 -9.76
N ALA A 181 -1.67 18.57 -9.76
CA ALA A 181 -2.58 17.97 -10.73
C ALA A 181 -4.02 18.52 -10.62
N ALA A 182 -4.46 18.88 -9.41
CA ALA A 182 -5.77 19.48 -9.18
C ALA A 182 -5.83 20.97 -9.53
N SER A 183 -4.78 21.73 -9.17
CA SER A 183 -4.78 23.20 -9.28
C SER A 183 -4.22 23.71 -10.60
N ASN A 184 -3.20 23.03 -11.13
CA ASN A 184 -2.41 23.41 -12.31
C ASN A 184 -2.07 22.18 -13.18
N PRO A 185 -3.08 21.46 -13.72
CA PRO A 185 -2.87 20.25 -14.51
C PRO A 185 -1.98 20.48 -15.75
N GLU A 186 -1.94 21.71 -16.28
CA GLU A 186 -1.08 22.12 -17.40
C GLU A 186 0.42 22.06 -17.08
N LEU A 187 0.79 22.06 -15.79
CA LEU A 187 2.18 21.94 -15.34
C LEU A 187 2.60 20.48 -15.14
N ILE A 188 1.76 19.51 -15.49
CA ILE A 188 2.08 18.08 -15.41
C ILE A 188 2.41 17.55 -16.81
N PHE A 189 3.67 17.18 -17.01
CA PHE A 189 4.16 16.63 -18.26
C PHE A 189 4.34 15.12 -18.12
N LYS A 190 4.00 14.38 -19.18
CA LYS A 190 4.11 12.92 -19.22
C LYS A 190 4.82 12.46 -20.48
N GLU A 191 5.77 11.55 -20.34
CA GLU A 191 6.50 10.91 -21.44
C GLU A 191 6.43 9.38 -21.27
N PRO A 192 5.54 8.69 -22.01
CA PRO A 192 5.49 7.23 -22.01
C PRO A 192 6.76 6.63 -22.60
N ILE A 193 7.28 5.59 -21.96
CA ILE A 193 8.50 4.89 -22.37
C ILE A 193 8.12 3.51 -22.90
N ASP A 194 8.64 3.17 -24.07
CA ASP A 194 8.56 1.79 -24.55
C ASP A 194 9.50 0.91 -23.72
N ILE A 195 8.97 -0.15 -23.11
CA ILE A 195 9.74 -0.98 -22.18
C ILE A 195 10.82 -1.84 -22.87
N PHE A 196 10.69 -2.10 -24.17
CA PHE A 196 11.66 -2.88 -24.95
C PHE A 196 12.74 -1.99 -25.55
N GLU A 197 12.38 -0.79 -26.01
CA GLU A 197 13.36 0.17 -26.55
C GLU A 197 14.10 0.94 -25.45
N GLY A 198 13.46 1.13 -24.29
CA GLY A 198 13.97 1.94 -23.19
C GLY A 198 13.76 3.45 -23.42
N ILE A 199 14.28 4.25 -22.49
CA ILE A 199 14.20 5.71 -22.56
C ILE A 199 15.07 6.24 -23.70
N LYS A 200 14.50 7.11 -24.54
CA LYS A 200 15.22 7.80 -25.62
C LYS A 200 15.76 9.14 -25.12
N ASP A 201 16.93 9.54 -25.62
CA ASP A 201 17.52 10.85 -25.31
C ASP A 201 16.55 11.99 -25.62
N SER A 202 15.79 11.91 -26.71
CA SER A 202 14.80 12.92 -27.08
C SER A 202 13.67 13.05 -26.06
N GLN A 203 13.26 11.96 -25.41
CA GLN A 203 12.23 12.00 -24.34
C GLN A 203 12.78 12.68 -23.10
N ALA A 204 14.00 12.30 -22.68
CA ALA A 204 14.61 12.92 -21.52
C ALA A 204 14.95 14.41 -21.74
N GLN A 205 15.33 14.82 -22.96
CA GLN A 205 15.55 16.24 -23.30
C GLN A 205 14.25 17.05 -23.27
N ARG A 206 13.13 16.50 -23.79
CA ARG A 206 11.82 17.16 -23.70
C ARG A 206 11.36 17.29 -22.25
N MET A 207 11.51 16.23 -21.45
CA MET A 207 11.19 16.29 -20.02
C MET A 207 12.05 17.36 -19.33
N ALA A 208 13.36 17.39 -19.58
CA ALA A 208 14.24 18.41 -19.02
C ALA A 208 13.79 19.85 -19.36
N GLU A 209 13.40 20.09 -20.61
CA GLU A 209 12.88 21.37 -21.07
C GLU A 209 11.55 21.75 -20.41
N ASN A 210 10.63 20.80 -20.29
CA ASN A 210 9.33 20.99 -19.62
C ASN A 210 9.50 21.27 -18.12
N LEU A 211 10.51 20.68 -17.48
CA LEU A 211 10.93 21.01 -16.11
C LEU A 211 11.69 22.36 -16.05
N GLY A 212 11.86 23.04 -17.18
CA GLY A 212 12.47 24.34 -17.32
C GLY A 212 14.00 24.35 -17.25
N PHE A 213 14.68 23.20 -17.35
CA PHE A 213 16.15 23.20 -17.41
C PHE A 213 16.62 23.78 -18.74
N LEU A 214 17.56 24.73 -18.71
CA LEU A 214 18.03 25.47 -19.87
C LEU A 214 19.53 25.26 -20.13
N GLY A 215 19.94 25.45 -21.39
CA GLY A 215 21.35 25.49 -21.78
C GLY A 215 22.11 24.20 -21.41
N PRO A 216 23.31 24.30 -20.81
CA PRO A 216 24.07 23.12 -20.40
C PRO A 216 23.30 22.19 -19.47
N LEU A 217 22.45 22.71 -18.58
CA LEU A 217 21.65 21.91 -17.65
C LEU A 217 20.62 21.03 -18.37
N LYS A 218 20.10 21.46 -19.53
CA LYS A 218 19.19 20.66 -20.37
C LYS A 218 19.90 19.44 -20.97
N ASN A 219 21.10 19.64 -21.49
CA ASN A 219 21.86 18.59 -22.19
C ASN A 219 22.55 17.61 -21.22
N GLN A 220 22.53 17.89 -19.92
CA GLN A 220 23.23 17.13 -18.88
C GLN A 220 22.33 16.14 -18.12
N VAL A 221 21.06 16.02 -18.48
CA VAL A 221 20.09 15.14 -17.80
C VAL A 221 20.39 13.63 -17.98
N HIS A 222 21.22 13.26 -18.96
CA HIS A 222 21.59 11.85 -19.26
C HIS A 222 22.97 11.43 -18.73
N LYS A 223 23.73 12.30 -18.05
CA LYS A 223 25.10 12.00 -17.57
C LYS A 223 25.23 12.22 -16.05
N PRO A 224 26.11 11.48 -15.33
CA PRO A 224 26.33 11.69 -13.89
C PRO A 224 26.76 13.13 -13.59
N LEU A 225 25.99 13.81 -12.73
CA LEU A 225 25.86 15.27 -12.67
C LEU A 225 26.95 16.01 -11.89
N GLN A 226 27.29 17.24 -12.32
CA GLN A 226 27.95 18.25 -11.46
C GLN A 226 26.98 19.23 -10.76
N ASP A 227 25.79 19.49 -11.32
CA ASP A 227 24.91 20.59 -10.84
C ASP A 227 23.42 20.24 -10.59
N ILE A 228 22.89 19.11 -11.08
CA ILE A 228 21.54 18.63 -10.74
C ILE A 228 21.67 17.55 -9.66
N VAL A 229 20.79 17.59 -8.66
CA VAL A 229 20.83 16.70 -7.49
C VAL A 229 19.43 16.19 -7.18
N CYS A 230 19.31 14.89 -6.91
CA CYS A 230 18.11 14.33 -6.31
C CYS A 230 18.13 14.63 -4.80
N PHE A 231 17.40 15.66 -4.38
CA PHE A 231 17.39 16.16 -3.00
C PHE A 231 16.69 15.23 -2.02
N ASP A 232 15.53 14.69 -2.42
CA ASP A 232 14.76 13.71 -1.68
C ASP A 232 14.13 12.74 -2.69
N ALA A 233 13.92 11.49 -2.28
CA ALA A 233 13.37 10.45 -3.14
C ALA A 233 12.61 9.41 -2.32
N LYS A 234 11.45 9.02 -2.83
CA LYS A 234 10.67 7.89 -2.35
C LYS A 234 10.64 6.83 -3.44
N ILE A 235 11.02 5.60 -3.08
CA ILE A 235 11.01 4.47 -4.00
C ILE A 235 10.04 3.43 -3.45
N ASN A 236 9.07 3.03 -4.27
CA ASN A 236 8.16 1.94 -4.00
C ASN A 236 8.53 0.74 -4.85
N PHE A 237 8.58 -0.45 -4.25
CA PHE A 237 9.00 -1.68 -4.92
C PHE A 237 7.81 -2.60 -5.19
N ASP A 238 7.89 -3.32 -6.31
CA ASP A 238 6.96 -4.39 -6.63
C ASP A 238 7.28 -5.64 -5.80
N ASP A 239 6.41 -5.98 -4.85
CA ASP A 239 6.52 -7.20 -4.03
C ASP A 239 6.62 -8.49 -4.87
N ASN A 240 6.01 -8.52 -6.07
CA ASN A 240 6.16 -9.68 -6.96
C ASN A 240 7.62 -9.94 -7.34
N ALA A 241 8.48 -8.93 -7.26
CA ALA A 241 9.88 -9.03 -7.64
C ALA A 241 10.79 -9.47 -6.47
N GLU A 242 10.27 -9.69 -5.25
CA GLU A 242 11.06 -10.06 -4.08
C GLU A 242 12.01 -11.24 -4.35
N PHE A 243 11.52 -12.28 -5.03
CA PHE A 243 12.28 -13.50 -5.29
C PHE A 243 13.61 -13.26 -6.03
N ARG A 244 13.71 -12.16 -6.77
CA ARG A 244 14.90 -11.74 -7.54
C ARG A 244 15.53 -10.44 -7.03
N GLN A 245 15.04 -9.87 -5.93
CA GLN A 245 15.52 -8.61 -5.33
C GLN A 245 15.80 -8.78 -3.83
N LYS A 246 16.37 -9.92 -3.43
CA LYS A 246 16.55 -10.31 -2.02
C LYS A 246 17.32 -9.28 -1.20
N GLU A 247 18.35 -8.65 -1.77
CA GLU A 247 19.16 -7.64 -1.07
C GLU A 247 18.35 -6.38 -0.75
N ILE A 248 17.48 -5.96 -1.68
CA ILE A 248 16.58 -4.82 -1.47
C ILE A 248 15.53 -5.14 -0.42
N PHE A 249 14.89 -6.31 -0.51
CA PHE A 249 13.86 -6.71 0.46
C PHE A 249 14.43 -7.03 1.85
N ALA A 250 15.72 -7.37 1.95
CA ALA A 250 16.42 -7.47 3.24
C ALA A 250 16.57 -6.12 3.95
N MET A 251 16.43 -5.00 3.24
CA MET A 251 16.46 -3.65 3.81
C MET A 251 15.12 -3.18 4.39
N ASP A 252 14.06 -4.00 4.29
CA ASP A 252 12.72 -3.68 4.76
C ASP A 252 12.69 -3.36 6.25
N ASP A 253 12.37 -2.11 6.58
CA ASP A 253 12.19 -1.67 7.95
C ASP A 253 10.75 -1.90 8.39
N LYS A 254 10.52 -3.03 9.04
CA LYS A 254 9.21 -3.41 9.56
C LYS A 254 8.84 -2.74 10.89
N SER A 255 9.73 -1.91 11.46
CA SER A 255 9.52 -1.35 12.80
C SER A 255 8.43 -0.28 12.85
N GLU A 256 8.09 0.34 11.72
CA GLU A 256 7.01 1.33 11.60
C GLU A 256 5.67 0.73 11.21
N ASN A 257 5.65 -0.56 10.82
CA ASN A 257 4.41 -1.23 10.45
C ASN A 257 3.62 -1.64 11.70
N GLU A 258 2.31 -1.74 11.55
CA GLU A 258 1.43 -2.30 12.57
C GLU A 258 1.88 -3.74 12.94
N PRO A 259 2.05 -4.08 14.24
CA PRO A 259 2.51 -5.40 14.66
C PRO A 259 1.67 -6.55 14.10
N ILE A 260 0.35 -6.35 14.00
CA ILE A 260 -0.60 -7.35 13.48
C ILE A 260 -0.37 -7.57 11.97
N GLU A 261 -0.07 -6.50 11.21
CA GLU A 261 0.24 -6.60 9.79
C GLU A 261 1.56 -7.37 9.55
N ASN A 262 2.58 -7.09 10.37
CA ASN A 262 3.84 -7.83 10.33
C ASN A 262 3.67 -9.32 10.63
N GLU A 263 2.83 -9.66 11.61
CA GLU A 263 2.57 -11.07 11.95
C GLU A 263 1.72 -11.75 10.87
N ALA A 264 0.72 -11.06 10.31
CA ALA A 264 -0.09 -11.57 9.20
C ALA A 264 0.77 -11.91 7.97
N ALA A 265 1.73 -11.05 7.62
CA ALA A 265 2.63 -11.28 6.49
C ALA A 265 3.46 -12.57 6.62
N ARG A 266 3.74 -13.06 7.84
CA ARG A 266 4.48 -14.34 8.06
C ARG A 266 3.67 -15.57 7.67
N TYR A 267 2.35 -15.43 7.55
CA TYR A 267 1.42 -16.50 7.22
C TYR A 267 0.76 -16.32 5.85
N ASP A 268 1.35 -15.47 4.99
CA ASP A 268 0.79 -15.09 3.69
C ASP A 268 -0.63 -14.50 3.78
N LEU A 269 -0.93 -13.84 4.92
CA LEU A 269 -2.20 -13.17 5.16
C LEU A 269 -2.08 -11.68 4.87
N LYS A 270 -3.06 -11.13 4.14
CA LYS A 270 -3.09 -9.71 3.80
C LYS A 270 -4.01 -8.97 4.77
N TYR A 271 -3.41 -8.42 5.82
CA TYR A 271 -4.10 -7.68 6.86
C TYR A 271 -3.89 -6.18 6.69
N ILE A 272 -4.96 -5.39 6.86
CA ILE A 272 -4.89 -3.93 7.00
C ILE A 272 -5.78 -3.55 8.18
N GLY A 273 -5.23 -2.87 9.17
CA GLY A 273 -6.01 -2.37 10.31
C GLY A 273 -6.88 -1.17 9.92
N LEU A 274 -8.10 -1.11 10.46
CA LEU A 274 -9.05 -0.01 10.29
C LEU A 274 -9.53 0.49 11.66
N ASP A 275 -10.24 1.62 11.65
CA ASP A 275 -10.83 2.22 12.86
C ASP A 275 -12.28 1.76 13.09
N GLY A 276 -12.41 0.51 13.52
CA GLY A 276 -13.70 -0.12 13.79
C GLY A 276 -13.61 -1.23 14.83
N ASN A 277 -14.75 -1.89 15.07
CA ASN A 277 -14.91 -2.91 16.10
C ASN A 277 -15.47 -4.25 15.58
N ILE A 278 -15.91 -4.31 14.32
CA ILE A 278 -16.35 -5.56 13.68
C ILE A 278 -15.22 -6.07 12.80
N ALA A 279 -14.49 -7.07 13.28
CA ALA A 279 -13.46 -7.70 12.48
C ALA A 279 -14.08 -8.55 11.36
N CYS A 280 -13.38 -8.67 10.25
CA CYS A 280 -13.78 -9.59 9.20
C CYS A 280 -12.58 -10.28 8.56
N PHE A 281 -12.79 -11.51 8.08
CA PHE A 281 -11.84 -12.15 7.19
C PHE A 281 -12.55 -12.95 6.11
N VAL A 282 -11.94 -12.96 4.94
CA VAL A 282 -12.57 -13.37 3.70
C VAL A 282 -11.54 -14.03 2.79
N ASN A 283 -11.99 -14.87 1.86
CA ASN A 283 -11.13 -15.49 0.88
C ASN A 283 -11.24 -14.83 -0.50
N GLY A 284 -10.45 -13.77 -0.70
CA GLY A 284 -10.36 -13.01 -1.93
C GLY A 284 -10.50 -11.51 -1.67
N ALA A 285 -9.50 -10.73 -2.12
CA ALA A 285 -9.43 -9.29 -1.91
C ALA A 285 -10.70 -8.51 -2.30
N GLY A 286 -11.31 -8.83 -3.45
CA GLY A 286 -12.54 -8.15 -3.90
C GLY A 286 -13.71 -8.35 -2.94
N LEU A 287 -13.88 -9.58 -2.44
CA LEU A 287 -14.94 -9.90 -1.48
C LEU A 287 -14.61 -9.36 -0.09
N ALA A 288 -13.33 -9.30 0.30
CA ALA A 288 -12.90 -8.69 1.55
C ALA A 288 -13.26 -7.19 1.58
N MET A 289 -13.01 -6.46 0.49
CA MET A 289 -13.44 -5.06 0.35
C MET A 289 -14.96 -4.94 0.44
N ALA A 290 -15.70 -5.73 -0.36
CA ALA A 290 -17.16 -5.69 -0.34
C ALA A 290 -17.76 -6.06 1.03
N THR A 291 -17.09 -6.92 1.80
CA THR A 291 -17.50 -7.27 3.17
C THR A 291 -17.25 -6.11 4.13
N CYS A 292 -16.16 -5.36 3.99
CA CYS A 292 -15.95 -4.12 4.75
C CYS A 292 -17.03 -3.09 4.42
N ASP A 293 -17.31 -2.91 3.13
CA ASP A 293 -18.31 -1.95 2.63
C ASP A 293 -19.72 -2.29 3.13
N ILE A 294 -20.13 -3.56 3.07
CA ILE A 294 -21.48 -3.95 3.47
C ILE A 294 -21.69 -3.90 4.99
N ILE A 295 -20.63 -4.11 5.79
CA ILE A 295 -20.66 -3.82 7.24
C ILE A 295 -20.91 -2.32 7.45
N PHE A 296 -20.18 -1.46 6.74
CA PHE A 296 -20.33 -0.01 6.83
C PHE A 296 -21.73 0.47 6.38
N LEU A 297 -22.23 -0.04 5.25
CA LEU A 297 -23.57 0.27 4.73
C LEU A 297 -24.69 -0.12 5.70
N ASN A 298 -24.47 -1.14 6.52
CA ASN A 298 -25.40 -1.56 7.57
C ASN A 298 -25.17 -0.86 8.92
N GLY A 299 -24.34 0.18 8.97
CA GLY A 299 -24.10 1.01 10.16
C GLY A 299 -23.04 0.48 11.11
N GLY A 300 -22.29 -0.55 10.73
CA GLY A 300 -21.13 -1.04 11.46
C GLY A 300 -19.85 -0.29 11.13
N LYS A 301 -18.78 -0.59 11.87
CA LYS A 301 -17.43 -0.12 11.54
C LYS A 301 -16.50 -1.32 11.37
N PRO A 302 -16.01 -1.62 10.15
CA PRO A 302 -15.05 -2.70 9.96
C PRO A 302 -13.75 -2.39 10.72
N ALA A 303 -13.29 -3.32 11.55
CA ALA A 303 -12.07 -3.17 12.35
C ALA A 303 -10.80 -3.44 11.53
N ASN A 304 -10.93 -4.18 10.43
CA ASN A 304 -9.82 -4.56 9.59
C ASN A 304 -10.31 -4.98 8.19
N PHE A 305 -9.37 -5.04 7.26
CA PHE A 305 -9.45 -5.85 6.05
C PHE A 305 -8.54 -7.06 6.24
N LEU A 306 -9.00 -8.28 5.93
CA LEU A 306 -8.17 -9.49 5.96
C LEU A 306 -8.55 -10.44 4.83
N ASP A 307 -7.62 -10.61 3.88
CA ASP A 307 -7.74 -11.56 2.76
C ASP A 307 -6.84 -12.79 3.01
N LEU A 308 -7.47 -13.98 3.03
CA LEU A 308 -6.80 -15.28 3.17
C LEU A 308 -6.26 -15.84 1.83
N GLY A 309 -6.65 -15.23 0.70
CA GLY A 309 -6.42 -15.75 -0.64
C GLY A 309 -7.47 -16.79 -1.07
N GLY A 310 -7.49 -17.13 -2.37
CA GLY A 310 -8.52 -18.01 -2.94
C GLY A 310 -8.41 -19.48 -2.54
N GLY A 311 -7.22 -19.95 -2.13
CA GLY A 311 -6.96 -21.33 -1.72
C GLY A 311 -6.90 -21.49 -0.21
N VAL A 312 -8.00 -21.22 0.48
CA VAL A 312 -8.07 -21.20 1.96
C VAL A 312 -7.65 -22.53 2.56
N ARG A 313 -6.76 -22.47 3.54
CA ARG A 313 -6.35 -23.63 4.37
C ARG A 313 -6.85 -23.48 5.80
N GLU A 314 -7.08 -24.61 6.49
CA GLU A 314 -7.45 -24.63 7.91
C GLU A 314 -6.45 -23.85 8.78
N SER A 315 -5.15 -23.99 8.49
CA SER A 315 -4.09 -23.26 9.19
C SER A 315 -4.20 -21.74 9.04
N GLN A 316 -4.60 -21.24 7.87
CA GLN A 316 -4.80 -19.81 7.65
C GLN A 316 -6.00 -19.28 8.42
N VAL A 317 -7.09 -20.05 8.50
CA VAL A 317 -8.26 -19.71 9.32
C VAL A 317 -7.87 -19.60 10.80
N TYR A 318 -7.07 -20.55 11.30
CA TYR A 318 -6.57 -20.49 12.67
C TYR A 318 -5.71 -19.24 12.93
N GLN A 319 -4.75 -18.94 12.04
CA GLN A 319 -3.91 -17.74 12.20
C GLN A 319 -4.73 -16.45 12.09
N ALA A 320 -5.74 -16.41 11.22
CA ALA A 320 -6.65 -15.27 11.12
C ALA A 320 -7.37 -15.02 12.46
N PHE A 321 -7.94 -16.05 13.08
CA PHE A 321 -8.54 -15.89 14.41
C PHE A 321 -7.53 -15.41 15.44
N LYS A 322 -6.33 -16.00 15.48
CA LYS A 322 -5.27 -15.60 16.43
C LYS A 322 -4.87 -14.12 16.27
N LEU A 323 -4.81 -13.63 15.03
CA LEU A 323 -4.55 -12.20 14.76
C LEU A 323 -5.69 -11.33 15.26
N LEU A 324 -6.94 -11.68 14.93
CA LEU A 324 -8.11 -10.86 15.29
C LEU A 324 -8.39 -10.84 16.79
N THR A 325 -8.14 -11.93 17.51
CA THR A 325 -8.29 -11.97 18.98
C THR A 325 -7.22 -11.19 19.72
N SER A 326 -6.13 -10.80 19.04
CA SER A 326 -5.10 -9.95 19.62
C SER A 326 -5.44 -8.45 19.59
N ASP A 327 -6.40 -8.03 18.75
CA ASP A 327 -6.83 -6.64 18.66
C ASP A 327 -7.96 -6.36 19.69
N PRO A 328 -7.71 -5.53 20.72
CA PRO A 328 -8.69 -5.26 21.77
C PRO A 328 -9.89 -4.43 21.27
N LYS A 329 -9.85 -3.85 20.07
CA LYS A 329 -10.99 -3.13 19.47
C LYS A 329 -12.08 -4.09 18.98
N VAL A 330 -11.75 -5.36 18.77
CA VAL A 330 -12.67 -6.33 18.16
C VAL A 330 -13.74 -6.74 19.16
N GLU A 331 -14.99 -6.43 18.82
CA GLU A 331 -16.18 -6.76 19.61
C GLU A 331 -17.02 -7.86 18.95
N ALA A 332 -16.88 -8.08 17.64
CA ALA A 332 -17.49 -9.18 16.89
C ALA A 332 -16.64 -9.56 15.68
N ILE A 333 -16.80 -10.79 15.17
CA ILE A 333 -16.09 -11.28 13.97
C ILE A 333 -17.11 -11.75 12.92
N LEU A 334 -16.97 -11.26 11.69
CA LEU A 334 -17.69 -11.72 10.50
C LEU A 334 -16.75 -12.55 9.62
N VAL A 335 -17.06 -13.84 9.48
CA VAL A 335 -16.38 -14.77 8.56
C VAL A 335 -17.24 -14.94 7.32
N ASN A 336 -16.70 -14.58 6.16
CA ASN A 336 -17.38 -14.77 4.88
C ASN A 336 -16.48 -15.56 3.94
N ILE A 337 -16.81 -16.83 3.70
CA ILE A 337 -16.00 -17.72 2.87
C ILE A 337 -16.85 -18.32 1.76
N PHE A 338 -16.47 -18.06 0.51
CA PHE A 338 -16.93 -18.84 -0.63
C PHE A 338 -15.96 -19.99 -0.86
N GLY A 339 -16.34 -21.20 -0.46
CA GLY A 339 -15.49 -22.39 -0.46
C GLY A 339 -14.79 -22.65 -1.78
N GLY A 340 -15.38 -22.28 -2.92
CA GLY A 340 -14.77 -22.50 -4.23
C GLY A 340 -14.47 -23.99 -4.44
N ILE A 341 -13.18 -24.34 -4.46
CA ILE A 341 -12.70 -25.74 -4.53
C ILE A 341 -12.70 -26.47 -3.17
N VAL A 342 -12.78 -25.75 -2.05
CA VAL A 342 -12.70 -26.28 -0.69
C VAL A 342 -14.10 -26.57 -0.15
N ASN A 343 -14.25 -27.73 0.47
CA ASN A 343 -15.50 -28.17 1.08
C ASN A 343 -15.86 -27.35 2.34
N CYS A 344 -17.08 -26.80 2.41
CA CYS A 344 -17.49 -25.94 3.52
C CYS A 344 -17.48 -26.67 4.88
N ALA A 345 -17.70 -27.99 4.90
CA ALA A 345 -17.66 -28.76 6.15
C ALA A 345 -16.24 -28.80 6.75
N ILE A 346 -15.20 -28.84 5.92
CA ILE A 346 -13.80 -28.76 6.38
C ILE A 346 -13.54 -27.39 7.01
N ILE A 347 -14.02 -26.33 6.36
CA ILE A 347 -13.86 -24.95 6.85
C ILE A 347 -14.62 -24.75 8.17
N ALA A 348 -15.85 -25.25 8.27
CA ALA A 348 -16.64 -25.19 9.51
C ALA A 348 -15.96 -25.93 10.67
N ASN A 349 -15.39 -27.12 10.43
CA ASN A 349 -14.59 -27.82 11.44
C ASN A 349 -13.37 -26.99 11.87
N GLY A 350 -12.65 -26.40 10.91
CA GLY A 350 -11.54 -25.49 11.20
C GLY A 350 -11.94 -24.29 12.06
N ILE A 351 -13.08 -23.66 11.75
CA ILE A 351 -13.63 -22.54 12.53
C ILE A 351 -13.93 -22.98 13.97
N THR A 352 -14.70 -24.06 14.15
CA THR A 352 -15.09 -24.52 15.49
C THR A 352 -13.88 -24.95 16.33
N LYS A 353 -12.89 -25.60 15.72
CA LYS A 353 -11.63 -25.95 16.37
C LYS A 353 -10.84 -24.71 16.79
N ALA A 354 -10.65 -23.75 15.89
CA ALA A 354 -9.96 -22.49 16.22
C ALA A 354 -10.66 -21.72 17.35
N CYS A 355 -11.99 -21.66 17.34
CA CYS A 355 -12.76 -21.00 18.39
C CYS A 355 -12.58 -21.66 19.77
N ARG A 356 -12.48 -22.99 19.83
CA ARG A 356 -12.25 -23.74 21.08
C ARG A 356 -10.82 -23.55 21.58
N GLU A 357 -9.84 -23.72 20.69
CA GLU A 357 -8.41 -23.64 21.05
C GLU A 357 -7.99 -22.22 21.46
N LEU A 358 -8.59 -21.19 20.86
CA LEU A 358 -8.30 -19.78 21.16
C LEU A 358 -9.26 -19.17 22.19
N GLU A 359 -10.19 -19.96 22.73
CA GLU A 359 -11.22 -19.53 23.69
C GLU A 359 -11.94 -18.24 23.26
N LEU A 360 -12.50 -18.24 22.04
CA LEU A 360 -13.10 -17.05 21.45
C LEU A 360 -14.27 -16.51 22.31
N LYS A 361 -14.16 -15.25 22.74
CA LYS A 361 -15.14 -14.60 23.64
C LYS A 361 -16.12 -13.68 22.92
N VAL A 362 -15.79 -13.26 21.70
CA VAL A 362 -16.61 -12.35 20.90
C VAL A 362 -17.61 -13.13 20.04
N PRO A 363 -18.80 -12.59 19.78
CA PRO A 363 -19.77 -13.20 18.87
C PRO A 363 -19.17 -13.44 17.49
N LEU A 364 -19.47 -14.61 16.92
CA LEU A 364 -19.02 -14.98 15.59
C LEU A 364 -20.22 -15.09 14.64
N VAL A 365 -20.18 -14.34 13.55
CA VAL A 365 -21.13 -14.49 12.43
C VAL A 365 -20.41 -15.17 11.28
N VAL A 366 -20.95 -16.29 10.79
CA VAL A 366 -20.32 -17.08 9.74
C VAL A 366 -21.26 -17.23 8.56
N ARG A 367 -20.77 -16.85 7.38
CA ARG A 367 -21.41 -17.07 6.10
C ARG A 367 -20.50 -17.97 5.25
N LEU A 368 -20.98 -19.17 4.95
CA LEU A 368 -20.30 -20.13 4.08
C LEU A 368 -21.13 -20.39 2.83
N GLU A 369 -20.47 -20.45 1.67
CA GLU A 369 -21.08 -20.84 0.39
C GLU A 369 -20.22 -21.82 -0.36
N GLY A 370 -20.84 -22.76 -1.07
CA GLY A 370 -20.14 -23.75 -1.89
C GLY A 370 -20.61 -25.18 -1.62
N THR A 371 -19.70 -26.14 -1.72
CA THR A 371 -20.02 -27.56 -1.54
C THR A 371 -20.25 -27.89 -0.06
N ASN A 372 -21.26 -28.71 0.23
CA ASN A 372 -21.65 -29.16 1.58
C ASN A 372 -21.96 -28.05 2.59
N VAL A 373 -22.50 -26.91 2.14
CA VAL A 373 -22.91 -25.81 3.04
C VAL A 373 -23.92 -26.27 4.09
N GLN A 374 -24.87 -27.13 3.73
CA GLN A 374 -25.86 -27.64 4.69
C GLN A 374 -25.20 -28.37 5.86
N GLU A 375 -24.20 -29.21 5.57
CA GLU A 375 -23.45 -29.92 6.60
C GLU A 375 -22.57 -28.98 7.41
N ALA A 376 -21.95 -27.99 6.76
CA ALA A 376 -21.20 -26.94 7.43
C ALA A 376 -22.07 -26.17 8.44
N GLN A 377 -23.31 -25.83 8.07
CA GLN A 377 -24.26 -25.18 8.98
C GLN A 377 -24.63 -26.09 10.17
N ASN A 378 -24.77 -27.40 9.96
CA ASN A 378 -25.02 -28.36 11.05
C ASN A 378 -23.83 -28.40 12.03
N ILE A 379 -22.60 -28.43 11.52
CA ILE A 379 -21.37 -28.41 12.33
C ILE A 379 -21.33 -27.14 13.19
N LEU A 380 -21.60 -25.97 12.60
CA LEU A 380 -21.57 -24.69 13.32
C LEU A 380 -22.66 -24.64 14.41
N LYS A 381 -23.90 -25.04 14.09
CA LYS A 381 -25.04 -25.05 15.05
C LYS A 381 -24.82 -26.02 16.21
N ASN A 382 -24.28 -27.20 15.95
CA ASN A 382 -24.06 -28.23 16.95
C ASN A 382 -22.78 -28.03 17.77
N SER A 383 -22.00 -26.97 17.50
CA SER A 383 -20.69 -26.75 18.11
C SER A 383 -20.74 -26.35 19.58
N GLY A 384 -21.89 -25.83 20.06
CA GLY A 384 -22.06 -25.25 21.39
C GLY A 384 -21.39 -23.88 21.59
N LEU A 385 -20.81 -23.30 20.52
CA LEU A 385 -20.14 -22.02 20.53
C LEU A 385 -21.11 -20.88 20.16
N PRO A 386 -20.82 -19.61 20.52
CA PRO A 386 -21.64 -18.44 20.15
C PRO A 386 -21.47 -18.08 18.66
N ILE A 387 -21.83 -19.01 17.78
CA ILE A 387 -21.71 -18.90 16.33
C ILE A 387 -23.10 -18.73 15.72
N THR A 388 -23.29 -17.64 14.99
CA THR A 388 -24.50 -17.37 14.22
C THR A 388 -24.23 -17.61 12.74
N ALA A 389 -24.95 -18.57 12.15
CA ALA A 389 -24.91 -18.77 10.71
C ALA A 389 -25.73 -17.70 9.98
N ALA A 390 -25.19 -17.16 8.90
CA ALA A 390 -25.86 -16.21 8.01
C ALA A 390 -26.17 -16.83 6.64
N VAL A 391 -27.26 -16.39 6.01
CA VAL A 391 -27.74 -16.96 4.74
C VAL A 391 -27.11 -16.30 3.52
N ASP A 392 -26.88 -14.99 3.59
CA ASP A 392 -26.22 -14.21 2.55
C ASP A 392 -25.35 -13.13 3.19
N LEU A 393 -24.68 -12.34 2.36
CA LEU A 393 -23.74 -11.33 2.84
C LEU A 393 -24.42 -10.17 3.57
N GLU A 394 -25.64 -9.80 3.15
CA GLU A 394 -26.41 -8.70 3.76
C GLU A 394 -26.94 -9.12 5.14
N ASP A 395 -27.46 -10.33 5.26
CA ASP A 395 -27.84 -10.96 6.53
C ASP A 395 -26.64 -11.10 7.47
N ALA A 396 -25.47 -11.51 6.94
CA ALA A 396 -24.24 -11.61 7.73
C ALA A 396 -23.83 -10.25 8.30
N ALA A 397 -23.86 -9.19 7.48
CA ALA A 397 -23.55 -7.84 7.92
C ALA A 397 -24.52 -7.37 9.01
N LYS A 398 -25.83 -7.50 8.78
CA LYS A 398 -26.86 -7.11 9.77
C LYS A 398 -26.68 -7.82 11.10
N LYS A 399 -26.41 -9.13 11.08
CA LYS A 399 -26.15 -9.92 12.29
C LYS A 399 -24.89 -9.48 13.01
N ALA A 400 -23.80 -9.20 12.28
CA ALA A 400 -22.54 -8.75 12.88
C ALA A 400 -22.68 -7.35 13.51
N VAL A 401 -23.41 -6.45 12.86
CA VAL A 401 -23.73 -5.13 13.42
C VAL A 401 -24.64 -5.23 14.64
N ALA A 402 -25.63 -6.13 14.61
CA ALA A 402 -26.53 -6.35 15.74
C ALA A 402 -25.83 -7.00 16.95
N SER A 403 -24.70 -7.70 16.74
CA SER A 403 -23.98 -8.40 17.81
C SER A 403 -23.03 -7.51 18.62
N VAL A 404 -22.72 -6.30 18.14
CA VAL A 404 -21.94 -5.31 18.88
C VAL A 404 -22.86 -4.36 19.65
N ALA A 405 -22.46 -3.95 20.85
CA ALA A 405 -23.23 -3.00 21.63
C ALA A 405 -23.26 -1.64 20.91
N LYS A 406 -24.44 -1.01 20.84
CA LYS A 406 -24.52 0.38 20.37
C LYS A 406 -23.81 1.27 21.39
N LYS A 407 -22.69 1.88 20.98
CA LYS A 407 -22.00 2.92 21.73
C LYS A 407 -22.68 4.27 21.54
#